data_AF-A0A4R9VJV0-F1
#
_entry.id   AF-A0A4R9VJV0-F1
#
_cell.length_a   1.000
_cell.length_b   1.000
_cell.length_c   1.000
_cell.angle_alpha   90.00
_cell.angle_beta   90.00
_cell.angle_gamma   90.00
#
_symmetry.space_group_name_H-M   'P 1'
#
loop_
_entity.id
_entity.type
_entity.pdbx_description
1 polymer ?
#
loop_
_entity_poly.entity_id
_entity_poly.type
_entity_poly.pdbx_seq_one_letter_code
_entity_poly.pdbx_strand_id
1 'polypeptide(L)'
;EEIIEAEGVGLEEALAGVDRFSDGARFWSWGKDELNMIAISCYVAGIKPPIPATRFDNAVKLLIAAGMPIEDLARTPSNKLAQYYGVEHPPLQGHDALDDALSVTYTLQHLMKTGKLRP
;
A
#
# COMPACT_ATOMS: atom_id res chain seq x y z
N GLU A 1 8.56 -16.12 9.44
CA GLU A 1 7.83 -16.66 10.60
C GLU A 1 8.56 -16.34 11.89
N GLU A 2 9.86 -16.64 12.00
CA GLU A 2 10.71 -16.30 13.16
C GLU A 2 10.60 -14.83 13.65
N ILE A 3 10.57 -13.83 12.74
CA ILE A 3 10.40 -12.41 13.12
C ILE A 3 9.02 -12.16 13.73
N ILE A 4 7.97 -12.79 13.20
CA ILE A 4 6.61 -12.63 13.73
C ILE A 4 6.51 -13.31 15.10
N GLU A 5 7.16 -14.46 15.29
CA GLU A 5 7.22 -15.11 16.60
C GLU A 5 7.97 -14.29 17.64
N ALA A 6 9.05 -13.60 17.24
CA ALA A 6 9.88 -12.82 18.15
C ALA A 6 9.32 -11.41 18.44
N GLU A 7 8.76 -10.74 17.44
CA GLU A 7 8.43 -9.31 17.47
C GLU A 7 6.97 -9.00 17.06
N GLY A 8 6.22 -10.02 16.62
CA GLY A 8 4.84 -9.84 16.22
C GLY A 8 3.97 -9.38 17.38
N VAL A 9 3.05 -8.47 17.08
CA VAL A 9 2.03 -7.98 18.02
C VAL A 9 0.65 -8.49 17.62
N GLY A 10 -0.31 -8.41 18.55
CA GLY A 10 -1.70 -8.76 18.25
C GLY A 10 -2.29 -7.88 17.15
N LEU A 11 -3.21 -8.42 16.34
CA LEU A 11 -3.81 -7.69 15.22
C LEU A 11 -4.44 -6.36 15.64
N GLU A 12 -5.19 -6.34 16.74
CA GLU A 12 -5.81 -5.11 17.26
C GLU A 12 -4.75 -4.04 17.61
N GLU A 13 -3.65 -4.46 18.24
CA GLU A 13 -2.53 -3.58 18.55
C GLU A 13 -1.81 -3.07 17.30
N ALA A 14 -1.55 -3.95 16.33
CA ALA A 14 -0.97 -3.59 15.04
C ALA A 14 -1.82 -2.53 14.33
N LEU A 15 -3.12 -2.76 14.21
CA LEU A 15 -4.04 -1.83 13.54
C LEU A 15 -4.18 -0.51 14.29
N ALA A 16 -4.21 -0.53 15.63
CA ALA A 16 -4.21 0.70 16.42
C ALA A 16 -2.88 1.47 16.28
N GLY A 17 -1.75 0.77 16.16
CA GLY A 17 -0.45 1.36 15.88
C GLY A 17 -0.41 2.04 14.52
N VAL A 18 -0.87 1.36 13.46
CA VAL A 18 -0.98 1.91 12.10
C VAL A 18 -1.92 3.12 12.07
N ASP A 19 -3.05 3.07 12.76
CA ASP A 19 -3.99 4.18 12.85
C ASP A 19 -3.33 5.42 13.48
N ARG A 20 -2.67 5.25 14.63
CA ARG A 20 -1.92 6.34 15.27
C ARG A 20 -0.80 6.89 14.40
N PHE A 21 -0.02 6.03 13.77
CA PHE A 21 1.07 6.42 12.88
C PHE A 21 0.57 7.26 11.70
N SER A 22 -0.57 6.87 11.13
CA SER A 22 -1.12 7.55 9.96
C SER A 22 -1.74 8.92 10.24
N ASP A 23 -2.02 9.27 11.51
CA ASP A 23 -2.55 10.56 11.94
C ASP A 23 -3.72 11.08 11.06
N GLY A 24 -4.70 10.22 10.78
CA GLY A 24 -5.86 10.59 9.96
C GLY A 24 -5.64 10.57 8.43
N ALA A 25 -4.41 10.35 7.95
CA ALA A 25 -4.10 10.30 6.52
C ALA A 25 -4.85 9.17 5.79
N ARG A 26 -5.00 9.33 4.48
CA ARG A 26 -5.57 8.30 3.60
C ARG A 26 -4.53 7.24 3.27
N PHE A 27 -4.92 5.97 3.35
CA PHE A 27 -4.14 4.84 2.89
C PHE A 27 -4.40 4.60 1.40
N TRP A 28 -3.32 4.42 0.64
CA TRP A 28 -3.37 4.08 -0.78
C TRP A 28 -2.82 2.67 -0.97
N SER A 29 -3.69 1.71 -1.27
CA SER A 29 -3.31 0.30 -1.47
C SER A 29 -3.26 -0.07 -2.95
N TRP A 30 -2.38 -1.00 -3.31
CA TRP A 30 -2.37 -1.62 -4.63
C TRP A 30 -3.39 -2.76 -4.69
N GLY A 31 -4.67 -2.41 -4.62
CA GLY A 31 -5.75 -3.37 -4.43
C GLY A 31 -6.84 -2.83 -3.51
N LYS A 32 -7.61 -3.75 -2.91
CA LYS A 32 -8.72 -3.47 -2.00
C LYS A 32 -8.40 -3.98 -0.59
N ASP A 33 -7.31 -3.50 -0.01
CA ASP A 33 -6.79 -4.01 1.26
C ASP A 33 -7.76 -3.75 2.42
N GLU A 34 -8.55 -2.68 2.33
CA GLU A 34 -9.61 -2.38 3.30
C GLU A 34 -10.64 -3.52 3.40
N LEU A 35 -10.95 -4.18 2.27
CA LEU A 35 -11.89 -5.30 2.21
C LEU A 35 -11.18 -6.64 2.42
N ASN A 36 -10.09 -6.86 1.69
CA ASN A 36 -9.48 -8.17 1.57
C ASN A 36 -8.58 -8.52 2.76
N MET A 37 -7.98 -7.50 3.39
CA MET A 37 -7.09 -7.68 4.54
C MET A 37 -7.77 -7.20 5.80
N ILE A 38 -8.03 -5.90 5.92
CA ILE A 38 -8.47 -5.30 7.19
C ILE A 38 -9.83 -5.85 7.64
N ALA A 39 -10.87 -5.77 6.78
CA ALA A 39 -12.20 -6.21 7.16
C ALA A 39 -12.27 -7.71 7.48
N ILE A 40 -11.68 -8.56 6.63
CA ILE A 40 -11.66 -10.02 6.84
C ILE A 40 -10.86 -10.39 8.09
N SER A 41 -9.66 -9.83 8.28
CA SER A 41 -8.86 -10.09 9.47
C SER A 41 -9.58 -9.66 10.75
N CYS A 42 -10.23 -8.49 10.74
CA CYS A 42 -11.02 -8.03 11.88
C CYS A 42 -12.22 -8.96 12.17
N TYR A 43 -12.92 -9.39 11.11
CA TYR A 43 -14.04 -10.33 11.24
C TYR A 43 -13.59 -11.67 11.85
N VAL A 44 -12.52 -12.26 11.32
CA VAL A 44 -11.99 -13.55 11.82
C VAL A 44 -11.51 -13.44 13.27
N ALA A 45 -10.85 -12.33 13.63
CA ALA A 45 -10.37 -12.10 14.98
C ALA A 45 -11.47 -11.65 15.96
N GLY A 46 -12.69 -11.38 15.50
CA GLY A 46 -13.79 -10.88 16.34
C GLY A 46 -13.57 -9.47 16.88
N ILE A 47 -12.76 -8.65 16.20
CA ILE A 47 -12.43 -7.28 16.62
C ILE A 47 -13.21 -6.25 15.80
N LYS A 48 -13.50 -5.09 16.41
CA LYS A 48 -14.06 -3.95 15.69
C LYS A 48 -12.95 -3.30 14.85
N PRO A 49 -13.14 -3.06 13.54
CA PRO A 49 -12.15 -2.37 12.73
C PRO A 49 -11.86 -0.96 13.30
N PRO A 50 -10.60 -0.65 13.68
CA PRO A 50 -10.28 0.65 14.27
C PRO A 50 -10.20 1.77 13.22
N ILE A 51 -9.87 1.43 11.97
CA ILE A 51 -9.75 2.39 10.87
C ILE A 51 -11.00 2.29 9.97
N PRO A 52 -11.72 3.40 9.72
CA PRO A 52 -12.90 3.38 8.85
C PRO A 52 -12.50 3.14 7.38
N ALA A 53 -13.29 2.35 6.66
CA ALA A 53 -13.05 2.03 5.25
C ALA A 53 -12.94 3.27 4.34
N THR A 54 -13.55 4.39 4.71
CA THR A 54 -13.48 5.68 3.99
C THR A 54 -12.08 6.30 3.99
N ARG A 55 -11.16 5.82 4.83
CA ARG A 55 -9.75 6.25 4.85
C ARG A 55 -8.86 5.45 3.90
N PHE A 56 -9.40 4.51 3.15
CA PHE A 56 -8.66 3.74 2.16
C PHE A 56 -9.11 4.12 0.75
N ASP A 57 -8.18 4.09 -0.18
CA ASP A 57 -8.45 4.19 -1.60
C ASP A 57 -7.41 3.41 -2.41
N ASN A 58 -7.70 3.17 -3.69
CA ASN A 58 -6.88 2.33 -4.55
C ASN A 58 -5.85 3.17 -5.30
N ALA A 59 -4.57 2.86 -5.10
CA ALA A 59 -3.44 3.51 -5.75
C ALA A 59 -3.50 3.43 -7.28
N VAL A 60 -4.14 2.41 -7.86
CA VAL A 60 -4.39 2.30 -9.31
C VAL A 60 -5.04 3.57 -9.86
N LYS A 61 -5.92 4.22 -9.10
CA LYS A 61 -6.55 5.49 -9.53
C LYS A 61 -5.53 6.60 -9.73
N LEU A 62 -4.49 6.66 -8.89
CA LEU A 62 -3.40 7.63 -9.02
C LEU A 62 -2.57 7.36 -10.27
N LEU A 63 -2.29 6.10 -10.58
CA LEU A 63 -1.51 5.71 -11.76
C LEU A 63 -2.29 5.98 -13.06
N ILE A 64 -3.60 5.74 -13.06
CA ILE A 64 -4.49 6.15 -14.18
C ILE A 64 -4.45 7.67 -14.33
N ALA A 65 -4.59 8.42 -13.24
CA ALA A 65 -4.53 9.89 -13.28
C ALA A 65 -3.18 10.41 -13.78
N ALA A 66 -2.09 9.66 -13.53
CA ALA A 66 -0.75 9.95 -14.04
C ALA A 66 -0.53 9.50 -15.51
N GLY A 67 -1.51 8.84 -16.12
CA GLY A 67 -1.49 8.43 -17.52
C GLY A 67 -0.92 7.04 -17.80
N MET A 68 -0.86 6.14 -16.81
CA MET A 68 -0.48 4.74 -17.04
C MET A 68 -1.55 4.04 -17.91
N PRO A 69 -1.17 3.36 -19.01
CA PRO A 69 -2.11 2.59 -19.81
C PRO A 69 -2.78 1.47 -19.00
N ILE A 70 -4.06 1.19 -19.28
CA ILE A 70 -4.85 0.17 -18.56
C ILE A 70 -4.27 -1.23 -18.78
N GLU A 71 -3.74 -1.47 -19.98
CA GLU A 71 -3.11 -2.74 -20.36
C GLU A 71 -1.86 -3.02 -19.53
N ASP A 72 -1.09 -1.97 -19.22
CA ASP A 72 0.10 -2.04 -18.40
C ASP A 72 -0.26 -2.19 -16.92
N LEU A 73 -1.32 -1.50 -16.46
CA LEU A 73 -1.83 -1.62 -15.10
C LEU A 73 -2.22 -3.06 -14.76
N ALA A 74 -2.88 -3.75 -15.69
CA ALA A 74 -3.31 -5.14 -15.50
C ALA A 74 -2.14 -6.12 -15.38
N ARG A 75 -0.94 -5.75 -15.85
CA ARG A 75 0.25 -6.61 -15.92
C ARG A 75 1.34 -6.23 -14.92
N THR A 76 1.23 -5.07 -14.29
CA THR A 76 2.25 -4.53 -13.41
C THR A 76 1.83 -4.72 -11.94
N PRO A 77 2.41 -5.69 -11.22
CA PRO A 77 2.18 -5.80 -9.78
C PRO A 77 2.84 -4.64 -9.01
N SER A 78 2.37 -4.38 -7.78
CA SER A 78 2.85 -3.33 -6.87
C SER A 78 4.37 -3.26 -6.81
N ASN A 79 5.01 -4.40 -6.56
CA ASN A 79 6.45 -4.51 -6.39
C ASN A 79 7.28 -4.13 -7.62
N LYS A 80 6.68 -4.13 -8.83
CA LYS A 80 7.37 -3.81 -10.08
C LYS A 80 7.10 -2.40 -10.62
N LEU A 81 6.32 -1.58 -9.92
CA LEU A 81 6.00 -0.22 -10.40
C LEU A 81 7.23 0.67 -10.55
N ALA A 82 8.13 0.65 -9.55
CA ALA A 82 9.33 1.46 -9.63
C ALA A 82 10.22 1.04 -10.81
N GLN A 83 10.31 -0.26 -11.08
CA GLN A 83 11.00 -0.81 -12.25
C GLN A 83 10.32 -0.39 -13.57
N TYR A 84 8.98 -0.43 -13.64
CA TYR A 84 8.23 -0.04 -14.84
C TYR A 84 8.53 1.41 -15.26
N TYR A 85 8.63 2.32 -14.28
CA TYR A 85 8.97 3.72 -14.53
C TYR A 85 10.47 4.01 -14.59
N GLY A 86 11.33 3.00 -14.44
CA GLY A 86 12.80 3.19 -14.41
C GLY A 86 13.26 4.08 -13.25
N VAL A 87 12.57 4.05 -12.12
CA VAL A 87 12.89 4.84 -10.94
C VAL A 87 14.12 4.25 -10.26
N GLU A 88 15.13 5.06 -9.97
CA GLU A 88 16.24 4.65 -9.12
C GLU A 88 15.79 4.60 -7.66
N HIS A 89 16.01 3.47 -7.00
CA HIS A 89 15.66 3.25 -5.60
C HIS A 89 16.63 2.25 -4.95
N PRO A 90 16.76 2.23 -3.60
CA PRO A 90 17.46 1.17 -2.90
C PRO A 90 16.88 -0.23 -3.24
N PRO A 91 17.66 -1.31 -3.20
CA PRO A 91 17.16 -2.65 -3.53
C PRO A 91 15.89 -3.00 -2.76
N LEU A 92 14.88 -3.52 -3.48
CA LEU A 92 13.61 -3.98 -2.93
C LEU A 92 13.49 -5.49 -3.12
N GLN A 93 12.95 -6.17 -2.12
CA GLN A 93 12.61 -7.59 -2.15
C GLN A 93 11.14 -7.75 -2.51
N GLY A 94 10.84 -8.52 -3.56
CA GLY A 94 9.45 -8.80 -3.91
C GLY A 94 8.81 -9.73 -2.88
N HIS A 95 7.49 -9.57 -2.67
CA HIS A 95 6.71 -10.34 -1.68
C HIS A 95 7.03 -9.99 -0.23
N ASP A 96 7.67 -8.84 0.00
CA ASP A 96 7.73 -8.18 1.29
C ASP A 96 6.77 -6.98 1.27
N ALA A 97 5.89 -6.87 2.27
CA ALA A 97 4.83 -5.87 2.26
C ALA A 97 5.37 -4.43 2.36
N LEU A 98 6.49 -4.24 3.04
CA LEU A 98 7.13 -2.92 3.15
C LEU A 98 7.75 -2.54 1.80
N ASP A 99 8.48 -3.45 1.17
CA ASP A 99 9.15 -3.18 -0.11
C ASP A 99 8.16 -3.00 -1.26
N ASP A 100 7.03 -3.73 -1.24
CA ASP A 100 5.91 -3.49 -2.16
C ASP A 100 5.33 -2.08 -2.00
N ALA A 101 5.12 -1.63 -0.76
CA ALA A 101 4.64 -0.27 -0.46
C ALA A 101 5.67 0.80 -0.84
N LEU A 102 6.98 0.52 -0.68
CA LEU A 102 8.06 1.39 -1.12
C LEU A 102 8.11 1.53 -2.64
N SER A 103 7.90 0.43 -3.40
CA SER A 103 7.85 0.48 -4.87
C SER A 103 6.73 1.41 -5.37
N VAL A 104 5.55 1.33 -4.76
CA VAL A 104 4.44 2.27 -5.02
C VAL A 104 4.87 3.70 -4.64
N THR A 105 5.47 3.88 -3.47
CA THR A 105 5.87 5.20 -2.96
C THR A 105 6.87 5.91 -3.87
N TYR A 106 7.96 5.23 -4.27
CA TYR A 106 8.97 5.79 -5.17
C TYR A 106 8.38 6.15 -6.53
N THR A 107 7.46 5.33 -7.03
CA THR A 107 6.73 5.60 -8.26
C THR A 107 5.89 6.86 -8.17
N LEU A 108 5.07 7.00 -7.12
CA LEU A 108 4.23 8.20 -6.93
C LEU A 108 5.10 9.45 -6.77
N GLN A 109 6.19 9.38 -6.01
CA GLN A 109 7.14 10.48 -5.88
C GLN A 109 7.74 10.88 -7.23
N HIS A 110 8.15 9.92 -8.05
CA HIS A 110 8.68 10.18 -9.40
C HIS A 110 7.63 10.87 -10.28
N LEU A 111 6.38 10.38 -10.28
CA LEU A 111 5.30 10.95 -11.06
C LEU A 111 4.92 12.37 -10.62
N MET A 112 4.97 12.65 -9.32
CA MET A 112 4.78 14.01 -8.80
C MET A 112 5.93 14.94 -9.20
N LYS A 113 7.18 14.49 -9.05
CA LYS A 113 8.39 15.27 -9.42
C LYS A 113 8.44 15.59 -10.92
N THR A 114 7.94 14.70 -11.76
CA THR A 114 7.86 14.89 -13.22
C THR A 114 6.58 15.59 -13.68
N GLY A 115 5.71 15.99 -12.75
CA GLY A 115 4.46 16.71 -13.05
C GLY A 115 3.38 15.87 -13.72
N LYS A 116 3.55 14.53 -13.74
CA LYS A 116 2.55 13.59 -14.27
C LYS A 116 1.41 13.36 -13.28
N LEU A 117 1.69 13.46 -11.98
CA LEU A 117 0.69 13.38 -10.91
C LEU A 117 0.68 14.70 -10.11
N ARG A 118 -0.51 15.20 -9.76
CA ARG A 118 -0.66 16.38 -8.92
C ARG A 118 -0.88 15.97 -7.45
N PRO A 119 -0.39 16.76 -6.48
CA PRO A 119 -0.69 16.57 -5.05
C PRO A 119 -2.18 16.67 -4.73
#